data_AF-A0A9J5ZVR4-F1
#
_entry.id   AF-A0A9J5ZVR4-F1
#
_cell.length_a   1.000
_cell.length_b   1.000
_cell.length_c   1.000
_cell.angle_alpha   90.00
_cell.angle_beta   90.00
_cell.angle_gamma   90.00
#
_symmetry.space_group_name_H-M   'P 1'
#
loop_
_entity.id
_entity.type
_entity.pdbx_description
1 polymer ?
#
loop_
_entity_poly.entity_id
_entity_poly.type
_entity_poly.pdbx_seq_one_letter_code
_entity_poly.pdbx_strand_id
1 'polypeptide(L)' 'MPHSSNDIIVTMQPQKEEPPVMQCKDKFLLQSFAGSPRTTAKDINLEIFNKKSENYIEDCKLKLIYICSTSSATACKGGV' A
#
# COMPACT_ATOMS: atom_id res chain seq x y z
N MET A 1 10.44 16.45 7.55
CA MET A 1 11.50 17.36 7.08
C MET A 1 11.37 17.48 5.57
N PRO A 2 11.45 18.67 4.94
CA PRO A 2 11.41 18.77 3.48
C PRO A 2 12.56 17.98 2.85
N HIS A 3 12.30 17.29 1.74
CA HIS A 3 13.26 16.44 1.02
C HIS A 3 13.80 15.22 1.78
N SER A 4 13.26 14.89 2.96
CA SER A 4 13.61 13.64 3.65
C SER A 4 12.80 12.45 3.12
N SER A 5 13.42 11.27 3.12
CA SER A 5 12.76 9.98 2.88
C SER A 5 12.18 9.43 4.18
N ASN A 6 11.07 8.69 4.08
CA ASN A 6 10.54 7.87 5.18
C ASN A 6 10.13 6.50 4.63
N ASP A 7 10.41 5.46 5.39
CA ASP A 7 10.10 4.08 5.00
C ASP A 7 8.76 3.64 5.58
N ILE A 8 7.94 3.01 4.74
CA ILE A 8 6.67 2.39 5.13
C ILE A 8 6.82 0.88 4.90
N ILE A 9 6.68 0.10 5.97
CA ILE A 9 6.77 -1.35 5.93
C ILE A 9 5.36 -1.95 5.90
N VAL A 10 5.05 -2.72 4.85
CA VAL A 10 3.80 -3.46 4.73
C VAL A 10 4.08 -4.94 4.93
N THR A 11 3.61 -5.49 6.05
CA THR A 11 3.79 -6.91 6.39
C THR A 11 2.59 -7.73 5.92
N MET A 12 2.84 -8.66 5.01
CA MET A 12 1.86 -9.66 4.59
C MET A 12 1.58 -10.63 5.74
N GLN A 13 0.30 -10.95 5.98
CA GLN A 13 -0.06 -12.02 6.90
C GLN A 13 0.18 -13.39 6.24
N PRO A 14 0.57 -14.43 7.02
CA PRO A 14 0.77 -15.77 6.50
C PRO A 14 -0.54 -16.32 5.93
N GLN A 15 -0.44 -17.00 4.79
CA GLN A 15 -1.58 -17.64 4.14
C GLN A 15 -1.99 -18.88 4.93
N LYS A 16 -3.28 -19.02 5.24
CA LYS A 16 -3.84 -20.20 5.93
C LYS A 16 -4.13 -21.36 4.97
N GLU A 17 -4.35 -21.06 3.69
CA GLU A 17 -4.70 -22.00 2.63
C GLU A 17 -3.98 -21.57 1.33
N GLU A 18 -3.72 -22.52 0.42
CA GLU A 18 -3.06 -22.23 -0.86
C GLU A 18 -3.91 -21.25 -1.68
N PRO A 19 -3.39 -20.09 -2.09
CA PRO A 19 -4.19 -19.10 -2.81
C PRO A 19 -4.64 -19.66 -4.16
N PRO A 20 -5.95 -19.61 -4.47
CA PRO A 20 -6.46 -20.00 -5.77
C PRO A 20 -5.99 -18.98 -6.83
N VAL A 21 -4.85 -19.31 -7.44
CA VAL A 21 -4.16 -18.55 -8.51
C VAL A 21 -3.65 -17.16 -8.05
N MET A 22 -2.38 -16.89 -8.35
CA MET A 22 -1.59 -15.73 -7.90
C MET A 22 -2.04 -14.38 -8.46
N GLN A 23 -3.27 -13.95 -8.16
CA GLN A 23 -3.73 -12.60 -8.44
C GLN A 23 -4.18 -11.95 -7.14
N CYS A 24 -3.23 -11.28 -6.48
CA CYS A 24 -3.58 -10.32 -5.44
C CYS A 24 -4.36 -9.18 -6.10
N LYS A 25 -5.63 -9.01 -5.72
CA LYS A 25 -6.48 -7.90 -6.18
C LYS A 25 -6.38 -6.68 -5.26
N ASP A 26 -5.59 -6.81 -4.19
CA ASP A 26 -5.44 -5.77 -3.19
C ASP A 26 -4.73 -4.56 -3.79
N LYS A 27 -5.15 -3.40 -3.33
CA LYS A 27 -4.64 -2.11 -3.74
C LYS A 27 -4.37 -1.31 -2.48
N PHE A 28 -3.20 -0.72 -2.39
CA PHE A 28 -2.92 0.29 -1.38
C PHE A 28 -3.09 1.67 -2.02
N LEU A 29 -3.66 2.57 -1.25
CA LEU A 29 -3.70 3.98 -1.58
C LEU A 29 -2.82 4.69 -0.55
N LEU A 30 -1.71 5.24 -1.01
CA LEU A 30 -0.92 6.18 -0.23
C LEU A 30 -1.44 7.58 -0.54
N GLN A 31 -1.86 8.30 0.49
CA GLN A 31 -2.26 9.71 0.37
C GLN A 31 -1.29 10.56 1.17
N SER A 32 -0.84 11.66 0.58
CA SER A 32 0.01 12.63 1.26
C SER A 32 -0.50 14.05 1.02
N PHE A 33 -0.18 14.95 1.95
CA PHE A 33 -0.53 16.36 1.83
C PHE A 33 0.61 17.21 2.39
N ALA A 34 0.74 18.42 1.86
CA ALA A 34 1.66 19.41 2.40
C ALA A 34 1.05 20.04 3.65
N GLY A 35 1.55 19.64 4.83
CA GLY A 35 1.18 20.27 6.09
C GLY A 35 1.72 21.70 6.20
N SER A 36 1.02 22.55 6.94
CA SER A 36 1.53 23.86 7.33
C SER A 36 2.63 23.70 8.41
N PRO A 37 3.47 24.71 8.64
CA PRO A 37 4.49 24.66 9.70
C PRO A 37 3.93 24.40 11.11
N ARG A 38 2.63 24.64 11.32
CA ARG A 38 1.94 24.44 12.61
C ARG A 38 1.14 23.15 12.68
N THR A 39 1.11 22.36 11.61
CA THR A 39 0.35 21.12 11.57
C THR A 39 0.95 20.11 12.55
N THR A 40 0.10 19.63 13.46
CA THR A 40 0.45 18.63 14.47
C THR A 40 -0.26 17.31 14.17
N ALA A 41 0.18 16.22 14.83
CA ALA A 41 -0.46 14.91 14.68
C ALA A 41 -1.96 14.90 15.04
N LYS A 42 -2.41 15.85 15.90
CA LYS A 42 -3.83 15.98 16.29
C LYS A 42 -4.70 16.57 15.17
N ASP A 43 -4.08 17.33 14.27
CA ASP A 43 -4.76 17.97 13.14
C ASP A 43 -4.91 17.00 11.95
N ILE A 44 -4.19 15.87 11.99
CA ILE A 44 -4.29 14.79 10.99
C ILE A 44 -5.56 13.98 11.28
N ASN A 45 -6.62 14.26 10.53
CA ASN A 45 -7.89 13.54 10.59
C ASN A 45 -8.32 13.04 9.19
N LEU A 46 -9.48 12.41 9.06
CA LEU A 46 -9.98 11.94 7.76
C LEU A 46 -10.45 13.09 6.85
N GLU A 47 -10.91 14.21 7.43
CA GLU A 47 -11.44 15.35 6.69
C GLU A 47 -10.38 16.01 5.81
N ILE A 48 -9.12 16.07 6.27
CA ILE A 48 -8.03 16.65 5.48
C ILE A 48 -7.74 15.87 4.18
N PHE A 49 -8.07 14.58 4.12
CA PHE A 49 -7.90 13.74 2.93
C PHE A 49 -9.14 13.74 2.02
N ASN A 50 -10.19 14.49 2.37
CA ASN A 50 -11.39 14.60 1.56
C ASN A 50 -11.13 15.50 0.35
N LYS A 51 -11.54 15.04 -0.85
CA LYS A 51 -11.37 15.77 -2.12
C LYS A 51 -12.13 17.09 -2.21
N LYS A 52 -13.00 17.37 -1.24
CA LYS A 52 -13.72 18.64 -1.11
C LYS A 52 -12.98 19.67 -0.25
N SER A 53 -11.89 19.29 0.40
CA SER A 53 -11.06 20.21 1.16
C SER A 53 -10.18 21.05 0.22
N GLU A 54 -9.79 22.24 0.67
CA GLU A 54 -8.86 23.11 -0.08
C GLU A 54 -7.41 22.57 -0.07
N ASN A 55 -7.15 21.45 0.61
CA ASN A 55 -5.83 20.85 0.68
C ASN A 55 -5.51 20.12 -0.62
N TYR A 56 -4.30 20.36 -1.14
CA TYR A 56 -3.77 19.55 -2.21
C TYR A 56 -3.35 18.17 -1.66
N ILE A 57 -4.03 17.12 -2.12
CA ILE A 57 -3.76 15.73 -1.77
C ILE A 57 -3.13 15.02 -2.96
N GLU A 58 -1.96 14.43 -2.73
CA GLU A 58 -1.33 13.53 -3.70
C GLU A 58 -1.76 12.10 -3.42
N ASP A 59 -2.39 11.48 -4.43
CA ASP A 59 -2.83 10.09 -4.40
C ASP A 59 -1.83 9.20 -5.16
N CYS A 60 -1.25 8.20 -4.50
CA CYS A 60 -0.44 7.17 -5.13
C CYS A 60 -1.09 5.79 -4.94
N LYS A 61 -1.52 5.18 -6.05
CA LYS A 61 -2.14 3.85 -6.04
C LYS A 61 -1.09 2.79 -6.31
N LEU A 62 -0.91 1.89 -5.35
CA LEU A 62 0.01 0.78 -5.43
C LEU A 62 -0.78 -0.51 -5.65
N LYS A 63 -0.44 -1.24 -6.72
CA LYS A 63 -1.02 -2.55 -7.03
C LYS A 63 -0.12 -3.65 -6.48
N LEU A 64 -0.72 -4.64 -5.83
CA LEU A 64 0.03 -5.82 -5.42
C LEU A 64 0.13 -6.86 -6.53
N ILE A 65 1.31 -7.43 -6.64
CA ILE A 65 1.59 -8.55 -7.53
C ILE A 65 2.23 -9.63 -6.66
N TYR A 66 1.61 -10.80 -6.63
CA TYR A 66 2.18 -11.96 -5.97
C TYR A 66 3.08 -12.69 -6.97
N ILE A 67 4.34 -12.91 -6.59
CA ILE A 67 5.33 -13.57 -7.44
C ILE A 67 5.78 -14.83 -6.71
N CYS A 68 5.64 -15.99 -7.36
CA CYS A 68 6.29 -17.22 -6.88
C CYS A 68 7.80 -17.11 -7.13
N SER A 69 8.62 -17.29 -6.09
CA SER A 69 10.05 -17.52 -6.32
C SER A 69 10.24 -18.93 -6.90
N THR A 70 10.69 -19.02 -8.15
CA THR A 70 10.93 -20.31 -8.83
C THR A 70 12.23 -21.01 -8.40
N SER A 71 12.83 -20.64 -7.26
CA SER A 71 14.12 -21.18 -6.82
C SER A 71 14.08 -22.60 -6.25
N SER A 72 12.93 -23.25 -6.21
CA SER A 72 12.84 -24.71 -6.02
C SER A 72 11.73 -25.26 -6.90
N ALA A 73 12.11 -25.92 -7.99
CA ALA A 73 11.22 -26.73 -8.80
C ALA A 73 10.47 -27.70 -7.88
N THR A 74 9.17 -27.44 -7.65
CA THR A 74 8.05 -28.34 -7.32
C THR A 74 7.01 -27.59 -6.48
N ALA A 75 6.17 -26.75 -7.11
CA ALA A 75 4.80 -26.41 -6.67
C ALA A 75 4.14 -25.38 -7.62
N CYS A 76 4.15 -25.66 -8.92
CA CYS A 76 3.16 -25.11 -9.84
C CYS A 76 2.64 -26.27 -10.69
N LYS A 77 2.07 -27.30 -10.03
CA LYS A 77 1.26 -28.30 -10.73
C LYS A 77 -0.20 -27.93 -10.55
N GLY A 78 -0.70 -27.08 -11.45
CA GLY A 78 -2.10 -27.18 -11.87
C GLY A 78 -2.17 -28.39 -12.80
N GLY A 79 -2.67 -29.51 -12.30
CA GLY A 79 -2.98 -30.69 -13.09
C GLY A 79 -4.27 -30.50 -13.87
N VAL A 80 -4.25 -30.97 -15.12
CA VAL A 80 -5.32 -31.33 -16.08
C VAL A 80 -6.65 -30.57 -15.96
#